data_AF-A0A2X2BJE6-F1
#
_entry.id   AF-A0A2X2BJE6-F1
#
_cell.length_a   1.000
_cell.length_b   1.000
_cell.length_c   1.000
_cell.angle_alpha   90.00
_cell.angle_beta   90.00
_cell.angle_gamma   90.00
#
_symmetry.space_group_name_H-M   'P 1'
#
loop_
_entity.id
_entity.type
_entity.pdbx_description
1 polymer ?
#
loop_
_entity_poly.entity_id
_entity_poly.type
_entity_poly.pdbx_seq_one_letter_code
_entity_poly.pdbx_strand_id
1 'polypeptide(L)'
;MKKPLLAVFGSGWAWLVLKDDGKLAVVSTANQDSPLMGEELAGASGYPIIGLDVWEHAYYLKYQNRRPDYIKAFWSVVNWDEAQKRYQSKA
;
A
#
# COMPACT_ATOMS: atom_id res chain seq x y z
N MET A 1 3.23 -8.72 7.63
CA MET A 1 2.50 -7.59 6.99
C MET A 1 2.25 -6.37 7.90
N LYS A 2 2.11 -6.47 9.24
CA LYS A 2 1.66 -5.32 10.08
C LYS A 2 2.63 -4.13 10.24
N LYS A 3 3.95 -4.31 10.11
CA LYS A 3 4.97 -3.31 10.50
C LYS A 3 5.13 -2.10 9.53
N PRO A 4 5.01 -2.25 8.20
CA PRO A 4 5.14 -1.11 7.27
C PRO A 4 3.90 -0.21 7.19
N LEU A 5 2.70 -0.78 7.35
CA LEU A 5 1.41 -0.06 7.20
C LEU A 5 1.19 1.03 8.26
N LEU A 6 1.80 0.86 9.44
CA LEU A 6 1.73 1.82 10.54
C LEU A 6 2.88 2.83 10.52
N ALA A 7 3.92 2.58 9.72
CA ALA A 7 5.13 3.39 9.68
C ALA A 7 5.01 4.62 8.77
N VAL A 8 3.93 4.74 7.97
CA VAL A 8 3.67 5.94 7.18
C VAL A 8 3.32 7.09 8.12
N PHE A 9 4.29 7.97 8.37
CA PHE A 9 4.04 9.19 9.13
C PHE A 9 3.37 10.23 8.22
N GLY A 10 2.26 10.81 8.67
CA GLY A 10 1.47 11.76 7.86
C GLY A 10 0.59 11.08 6.79
N SER A 11 0.43 11.76 5.65
CA SER A 11 -0.34 11.33 4.48
C SER A 11 0.48 10.46 3.54
N GLY A 12 -0.12 9.42 2.98
CA GLY A 12 0.56 8.54 2.05
C GLY A 12 -0.17 7.23 1.78
N TRP A 13 0.58 6.30 1.21
CA TRP A 13 0.08 5.00 0.79
C TRP A 13 1.00 3.88 1.27
N ALA A 14 0.41 2.71 1.52
CA ALA A 14 1.13 1.46 1.71
C ALA A 14 0.83 0.52 0.55
N TRP A 15 1.86 -0.17 0.06
CA TRP A 15 1.77 -0.97 -1.16
C TRP A 15 2.31 -2.37 -0.93
N LEU A 16 1.65 -3.37 -1.52
CA LEU A 16 2.26 -4.64 -1.87
C LEU A 16 2.74 -4.52 -3.33
N VAL A 17 4.04 -4.70 -3.55
CA VAL A 17 4.66 -4.56 -4.88
C VAL A 17 5.35 -5.86 -5.29
N LEU A 18 5.40 -6.11 -6.60
CA LEU A 18 6.33 -7.04 -7.23
C LEU A 18 7.60 -6.29 -7.61
N LYS A 19 8.74 -6.68 -7.04
CA LYS A 19 10.06 -6.16 -7.39
C LYS A 19 10.57 -6.82 -8.67
N ASP A 20 11.53 -6.17 -9.33
CA ASP A 20 12.11 -6.67 -10.57
C ASP A 20 12.88 -8.00 -10.39
N ASP A 21 13.28 -8.33 -9.17
CA ASP A 21 13.86 -9.64 -8.80
C ASP A 21 12.80 -10.74 -8.60
N GLY A 22 11.54 -10.47 -8.94
CA GLY A 22 10.41 -11.39 -8.83
C GLY A 22 9.85 -11.55 -7.41
N LYS A 23 10.41 -10.84 -6.42
CA LYS A 23 9.95 -10.97 -5.02
C LYS A 23 8.85 -9.98 -4.69
N LEU A 24 7.97 -10.40 -3.80
CA LEU A 24 6.97 -9.53 -3.19
C LEU A 24 7.62 -8.72 -2.06
N ALA A 25 7.35 -7.42 -2.05
CA ALA A 25 7.78 -6.50 -1.00
C ALA A 25 6.62 -5.62 -0.54
N VAL A 26 6.67 -5.19 0.72
CA VAL A 26 5.77 -4.15 1.23
C VAL A 26 6.56 -2.85 1.33
N VAL A 27 6.07 -1.82 0.66
CA VAL A 27 6.70 -0.49 0.63
C VAL A 27 5.65 0.58 1.00
N SER A 28 6.11 1.79 1.27
CA SER A 28 5.24 2.94 1.49
C SER A 28 5.76 4.14 0.75
N THR A 29 4.86 5.03 0.36
CA THR A 29 5.19 6.30 -0.30
C THR A 29 4.49 7.45 0.42
N ALA A 30 5.12 8.62 0.40
CA ALA A 30 4.53 9.84 0.96
C ALA A 30 3.51 10.43 -0.03
N ASN A 31 2.52 11.14 0.51
CA ASN A 31 1.55 11.88 -0.29
C ASN A 31 0.89 11.06 -1.41
N GLN A 32 1.05 11.46 -2.67
CA GLN A 32 0.50 10.78 -3.86
C GLN A 32 1.58 10.08 -4.68
N ASP A 33 2.79 9.96 -4.13
CA ASP A 33 3.86 9.27 -4.81
C ASP A 33 3.50 7.79 -4.96
N SER A 34 4.02 7.17 -6.02
CA SER A 34 3.73 5.78 -6.37
C SER A 34 5.03 5.01 -6.54
N PRO A 35 5.08 3.70 -6.19
CA PRO A 35 6.25 2.85 -6.47
C PRO A 35 6.66 2.80 -7.94
N LEU A 36 5.77 3.20 -8.86
CA LEU A 36 6.06 3.33 -10.28
C LEU A 36 6.96 4.52 -10.63
N MET A 37 7.08 5.51 -9.75
CA MET A 37 7.95 6.68 -9.93
C MET A 37 9.44 6.34 -9.65
N GLY A 38 9.71 5.18 -9.04
CA GLY A 38 11.06 4.70 -8.77
C GLY A 38 11.63 5.19 -7.45
N GLU A 39 12.73 4.55 -7.03
CA GLU A 39 13.36 4.74 -5.73
C GLU A 39 13.86 6.18 -5.53
N GLU A 40 14.39 6.82 -6.58
CA GLU A 40 14.95 8.17 -6.51
C GLU A 40 13.89 9.25 -6.25
N LEU A 41 12.66 9.07 -6.75
CA LEU A 41 11.59 10.05 -6.63
C LEU A 41 10.66 9.75 -5.45
N ALA A 42 10.24 8.49 -5.30
CA ALA A 42 9.22 8.09 -4.34
C ALA A 42 9.78 7.37 -3.10
N GLY A 43 11.09 7.13 -3.03
CA GLY A 43 11.72 6.32 -1.98
C GLY A 43 11.28 4.86 -1.98
N ALA A 44 10.65 4.41 -3.08
CA ALA A 44 10.20 3.06 -3.30
C ALA A 44 10.02 2.77 -4.79
N SER A 45 10.34 1.53 -5.16
CA SER A 45 10.20 0.97 -6.51
C SER A 45 9.33 -0.28 -6.54
N GLY A 46 8.81 -0.65 -7.71
CA GLY A 46 8.15 -1.95 -7.97
C GLY A 46 6.76 -1.81 -8.57
N TYR A 47 6.23 -2.91 -9.11
CA TYR A 47 4.89 -2.93 -9.69
C TYR A 47 3.82 -3.10 -8.61
N PRO A 48 2.89 -2.13 -8.43
CA PRO A 48 1.89 -2.17 -7.37
C PRO A 48 0.78 -3.20 -7.64
N ILE A 49 0.58 -4.10 -6.68
CA ILE A 49 -0.44 -5.15 -6.71
C ILE A 49 -1.64 -4.75 -5.84
N ILE A 50 -1.37 -4.31 -4.61
CA ILE A 50 -2.38 -3.81 -3.66
C ILE A 50 -1.89 -2.46 -3.14
N GLY A 51 -2.78 -1.48 -3.10
CA GLY A 51 -2.55 -0.18 -2.45
C GLY A 51 -3.57 0.04 -1.33
N LEU A 52 -3.10 0.58 -0.20
CA LEU A 52 -3.93 1.07 0.90
C LEU A 52 -3.70 2.57 1.09
N ASP A 53 -4.75 3.36 0.89
CA ASP A 53 -4.76 4.79 1.22
C ASP A 53 -4.77 4.95 2.75
N VAL A 54 -3.74 5.61 3.30
CA VAL A 54 -3.64 5.94 4.73
C VAL A 54 -3.66 7.45 4.99
N TRP A 55 -4.13 8.24 4.04
CA TRP A 55 -4.54 9.62 4.28
C TRP A 55 -5.71 9.64 5.27
N GLU A 56 -5.76 10.65 6.13
CA GLU A 56 -6.82 10.73 7.14
C GLU A 56 -8.21 10.76 6.49
N HIS A 57 -8.39 11.43 5.35
CA HIS A 57 -9.68 11.46 4.64
C HIS A 57 -10.23 10.06 4.30
N ALA A 58 -9.37 9.04 4.17
CA ALA A 58 -9.79 7.69 3.81
C ALA A 58 -10.50 6.96 4.96
N TYR A 59 -10.27 7.40 6.21
CA TYR A 59 -10.76 6.67 7.38
C TYR A 59 -11.32 7.54 8.51
N TYR A 60 -11.08 8.85 8.53
CA TYR A 60 -11.31 9.68 9.71
C TYR A 60 -12.75 9.70 10.19
N LEU A 61 -13.72 9.74 9.27
CA LEU A 61 -15.15 9.81 9.63
C LEU A 61 -15.61 8.59 10.45
N LYS A 62 -15.06 7.40 10.18
CA LYS A 62 -15.46 6.15 10.86
C LYS A 62 -14.50 5.74 11.97
N TYR A 63 -13.20 5.98 11.80
CA TYR A 63 -12.15 5.47 12.67
C TYR A 63 -11.41 6.55 13.46
N GLN A 64 -11.56 7.83 13.11
CA GLN A 64 -10.87 8.96 13.75
C GLN A 64 -9.35 8.70 13.79
N ASN A 65 -8.71 8.80 14.95
CA ASN A 65 -7.28 8.51 15.14
C ASN A 65 -6.93 7.02 15.12
N ARG A 66 -7.91 6.11 15.02
CA ARG A 66 -7.71 4.65 15.08
C ARG A 66 -7.36 4.07 13.71
N ARG A 67 -6.28 4.56 13.10
CA ARG A 67 -5.70 3.99 11.87
C ARG A 67 -5.49 2.47 11.95
N PRO A 68 -5.04 1.87 13.08
CA PRO A 68 -4.92 0.41 13.17
C PRO A 68 -6.24 -0.35 12.95
N ASP A 69 -7.37 0.19 13.41
CA ASP A 69 -8.69 -0.44 13.24
C ASP A 69 -9.13 -0.39 11.77
N TYR A 70 -8.88 0.74 11.09
CA TYR A 70 -9.11 0.88 9.66
C TYR A 70 -8.27 -0.13 8.85
N ILE A 71 -6.96 -0.22 9.13
CA ILE A 71 -6.07 -1.18 8.46
C ILE A 71 -6.55 -2.62 8.70
N LYS A 72 -7.02 -2.94 9.92
CA LYS A 72 -7.58 -4.27 10.21
C LYS A 72 -8.84 -4.55 9.40
N ALA A 73 -9.74 -3.58 9.28
CA ALA A 73 -10.98 -3.71 8.52
C ALA A 73 -10.73 -3.83 7.00
N PHE A 74 -9.72 -3.13 6.47
CA PHE A 74 -9.37 -3.17 5.06
C PHE A 74 -9.17 -4.60 4.53
N TRP A 75 -8.49 -5.46 5.28
CA TRP A 75 -8.22 -6.84 4.86
C TRP A 75 -9.47 -7.70 4.66
N SER A 76 -10.62 -7.30 5.21
CA SER A 76 -11.90 -8.00 4.99
C SER A 76 -12.59 -7.66 3.66
N VAL A 77 -12.16 -6.59 2.99
CA VAL A 77 -12.77 -6.09 1.74
C VAL A 77 -11.82 -6.09 0.55
N VAL A 78 -10.57 -6.54 0.73
CA VAL A 78 -9.60 -6.66 -0.37
C VAL A 78 -10.10 -7.68 -1.39
N ASN A 79 -10.13 -7.28 -2.67
CA ASN A 79 -10.36 -8.20 -3.78
C ASN A 79 -9.05 -8.93 -4.12
N TRP A 80 -8.93 -10.16 -3.63
CA TRP A 80 -7.73 -10.99 -3.85
C TRP A 80 -7.62 -11.53 -5.27
N ASP A 81 -8.73 -11.72 -5.99
CA ASP A 81 -8.71 -12.17 -7.39
C ASP A 81 -8.09 -11.12 -8.30
N GLU A 82 -8.41 -9.84 -8.08
CA GLU A 82 -7.78 -8.73 -8.80
C GLU A 82 -6.29 -8.59 -8.45
N ALA A 83 -5.93 -8.78 -7.18
CA ALA A 83 -4.52 -8.80 -6.77
C ALA A 83 -3.74 -9.93 -7.46
N GLN A 84 -4.33 -11.13 -7.53
CA GLN A 84 -3.73 -12.26 -8.24
C GLN A 84 -3.59 -11.98 -9.75
N LYS A 85 -4.62 -11.41 -10.38
CA LYS A 85 -4.58 -11.03 -11.80
C LYS A 85 -3.45 -10.04 -12.09
N ARG A 86 -3.26 -9.02 -11.23
CA ARG A 86 -2.16 -8.06 -11.33
C ARG A 86 -0.80 -8.72 -11.21
N TYR A 87 -0.63 -9.59 -10.21
CA TYR A 87 0.59 -10.36 -10.02
C TYR A 87 0.93 -11.17 -11.28
N GLN A 88 -0.03 -11.93 -11.81
CA GLN A 88 0.16 -12.75 -13.01
C GLN A 88 0.40 -11.95 -14.30
N SER A 89 -0.11 -10.73 -14.39
CA SER A 89 0.12 -9.89 -15.58
C SER A 89 1.55 -9.34 -15.70
N LYS A 90 2.30 -9.37 -14.59
CA LYS A 90 3.64 -8.77 -14.49
C LYS A 90 4.75 -9.79 -14.17
N ALA A 91 4.42 -10.87 -13.47
CA ALA A 91 5.32 -12.00 -13.22
C ALA A 91 5.56 -12.80 -14.50
#